data_AF-A0A954Q681-F1
#
_entry.id   AF-A0A954Q681-F1
#
_cell.length_a   1.000
_cell.length_b   1.000
_cell.length_c   1.000
_cell.angle_alpha   90.00
_cell.angle_beta   90.00
_cell.angle_gamma   90.00
#
_symmetry.space_group_name_H-M   'P 1'
#
loop_
_entity.id
_entity.type
_entity.pdbx_description
1 polymer ?
#
loop_
_entity_poly.entity_id
_entity_poly.type
_entity_poly.pdbx_seq_one_letter_code
_entity_poly.pdbx_strand_id
1 'polypeptide(L)'
;MKLLHVDRDQNFVHGFQNDLLRSGGMLCDLENAATLSEAREHLEKDRFDAVVIDPWSLDVELASEIRDLRVIAPTTPFVVLTSVNDDFRAIEAVATGASDYLIKEQSQPEWLMRRVRFAIERAKRNAKRHAVSQPHLARRWRATVASVLGKSVAEAAHHAGSVTTTRDHERADRGAGRPPIDDLMFRILHVEDDISYQRLVKKMLETSRIVKFRVDQVTRLDTATQMLQDEKFDLVMLDLSLTGISGLETLSTMLEESPDIPIVVMTGRDDDATAIQGMQLGAEDFLTKTETNLRFCPRAAQLAITRRRRITLEELPDESDAEAAPSAEPSNAKTKSERRQHSRYLLTRPIFAIPVMPDGSPAEAYSADGFSVDVSLGGMQFEIAGIDRLPTKQILVGIEAYDSVLHFASVEAKRVEPTGTGLRIGAAFTEGEHDLIRRGNIEPTFNPQTCRFGMDLPLEVIAKWIEFGILRATLMDRVLICPQCQAVPTFRNGCRICGSVRLHSRPLIHHFACAHIGYVSDFEKDGAIICPKCRTRNLIVGADYEHLSGPYRCLDCDWSDTDLELVGNCLKCEFRFPMNQALEEDLIGYHVHRLDALALINGD
;
A
#
# COMPACT_ATOMS: atom_id res chain seq x y z
N MET A 1 -19.00 20.16 -10.69
CA MET A 1 -18.21 18.92 -10.68
C MET A 1 -19.16 17.79 -10.35
N LYS A 2 -19.13 16.67 -11.08
CA LYS A 2 -20.00 15.53 -10.84
C LYS A 2 -19.19 14.38 -10.24
N LEU A 3 -19.52 13.96 -9.03
CA LEU A 3 -18.80 12.93 -8.29
C LEU A 3 -19.70 11.73 -8.03
N LEU A 4 -19.12 10.54 -8.07
CA LEU A 4 -19.77 9.30 -7.61
C LEU A 4 -19.09 8.86 -6.31
N HIS A 5 -19.87 8.72 -5.24
CA HIS A 5 -19.39 8.22 -3.96
C HIS A 5 -19.90 6.79 -3.74
N VAL A 6 -18.99 5.84 -3.53
CA VAL A 6 -19.33 4.44 -3.33
C VAL A 6 -19.29 4.15 -1.84
N ASP A 7 -20.46 4.11 -1.21
CA ASP A 7 -20.59 3.97 0.23
C ASP A 7 -21.84 3.22 0.76
N ARG A 8 -21.67 2.16 1.59
CA ARG A 8 -22.80 1.42 2.21
C ARG A 8 -23.34 2.09 3.49
N ASP A 9 -22.55 2.90 4.19
CA ASP A 9 -22.98 3.63 5.38
C ASP A 9 -23.64 4.96 5.02
N GLN A 10 -24.96 4.96 5.02
CA GLN A 10 -25.76 6.15 4.71
C GLN A 10 -25.51 7.33 5.67
N ASN A 11 -25.02 7.09 6.90
CA ASN A 11 -24.64 8.18 7.81
C ASN A 11 -23.33 8.85 7.39
N PHE A 12 -22.36 8.06 6.90
CA PHE A 12 -21.12 8.58 6.36
C PHE A 12 -21.35 9.32 5.05
N VAL A 13 -22.25 8.83 4.18
CA VAL A 13 -22.73 9.55 2.99
C VAL A 13 -23.25 10.96 3.33
N HIS A 14 -24.08 11.07 4.38
CA HIS A 14 -24.62 12.37 4.80
C HIS A 14 -23.55 13.28 5.41
N GLY A 15 -22.59 12.73 6.16
CA GLY A 15 -21.42 13.47 6.66
C GLY A 15 -20.56 14.01 5.51
N PHE A 16 -20.20 13.13 4.58
CA PHE A 16 -19.39 13.40 3.40
C PHE A 16 -20.02 14.48 2.50
N GLN A 17 -21.34 14.40 2.24
CA GLN A 17 -22.08 15.43 1.50
C GLN A 17 -22.02 16.79 2.20
N ASN A 18 -22.21 16.83 3.52
CA ASN A 18 -22.16 18.08 4.30
C ASN A 18 -20.76 18.68 4.33
N ASP A 19 -19.72 17.83 4.43
CA ASP A 19 -18.32 18.22 4.40
C ASP A 19 -17.91 18.77 3.03
N LEU A 20 -18.44 18.19 1.95
CA LEU A 20 -18.30 18.71 0.59
C LEU A 20 -18.97 20.07 0.39
N LEU A 21 -20.13 20.28 0.99
CA LEU A 21 -20.88 21.55 0.90
C LEU A 21 -20.21 22.67 1.71
N ARG A 22 -19.49 22.32 2.79
CA ARG A 22 -18.80 23.27 3.68
C ARG A 22 -17.41 23.68 3.15
N SER A 23 -16.80 22.88 2.29
CA SER A 23 -15.52 23.20 1.63
C SER A 23 -15.78 24.23 0.52
N GLY A 24 -15.66 25.51 0.89
CA GLY A 24 -16.18 26.66 0.14
C GLY A 24 -15.88 26.68 -1.35
N GLY A 25 -16.95 26.71 -2.16
CA GLY A 25 -16.97 27.48 -3.41
C GLY A 25 -17.36 26.78 -4.70
N MET A 26 -17.75 25.49 -4.73
CA MET A 26 -18.16 24.85 -5.98
C MET A 26 -19.39 23.96 -5.82
N LEU A 27 -20.38 24.13 -6.71
CA LEU A 27 -21.50 23.19 -6.87
C LEU A 27 -20.94 21.83 -7.31
N CYS A 28 -20.97 20.87 -6.39
CA CYS A 28 -20.71 19.47 -6.68
C CYS A 28 -22.06 18.74 -6.77
N ASP A 29 -22.28 18.07 -7.88
CA ASP A 29 -23.36 17.10 -8.05
C ASP A 29 -22.82 15.76 -7.55
N LEU A 30 -23.35 15.22 -6.45
CA LEU A 30 -22.88 13.98 -5.85
C LEU A 30 -23.95 12.91 -6.00
N GLU A 31 -23.61 11.84 -6.71
CA GLU A 31 -24.39 10.61 -6.72
C GLU A 31 -23.75 9.58 -5.78
N ASN A 32 -24.57 8.74 -5.17
CA ASN A 32 -24.10 7.70 -4.26
C ASN A 32 -24.45 6.32 -4.81
N ALA A 33 -23.54 5.38 -4.64
CA ALA A 33 -23.76 3.97 -4.89
C ALA A 33 -23.45 3.19 -3.60
N ALA A 34 -24.35 2.35 -3.13
CA ALA A 34 -24.10 1.50 -1.96
C ALA A 34 -23.17 0.34 -2.28
N THR A 35 -23.00 -0.02 -3.55
CA THR A 35 -22.17 -1.16 -3.96
C THR A 35 -21.35 -0.83 -5.20
N LEU A 36 -20.29 -1.59 -5.47
CA LEU A 36 -19.50 -1.43 -6.69
C LEU A 36 -20.27 -1.85 -7.95
N SER A 37 -21.20 -2.81 -7.84
CA SER A 37 -22.12 -3.14 -8.93
C SER A 37 -23.06 -1.98 -9.28
N GLU A 38 -23.57 -1.29 -8.27
CA GLU A 38 -24.34 -0.05 -8.47
C GLU A 38 -23.46 1.05 -9.07
N ALA A 39 -22.23 1.21 -8.56
CA ALA A 39 -21.28 2.17 -9.12
C ALA A 39 -21.00 1.92 -10.60
N ARG A 40 -20.89 0.64 -11.02
CA ARG A 40 -20.79 0.24 -12.41
C ARG A 40 -22.00 0.69 -13.23
N GLU A 41 -23.22 0.47 -12.74
CA GLU A 41 -24.42 0.92 -13.45
C GLU A 41 -24.46 2.45 -13.63
N HIS A 42 -24.01 3.20 -12.62
CA HIS A 42 -23.89 4.65 -12.72
C HIS A 42 -22.88 5.06 -13.78
N LEU A 43 -21.69 4.43 -13.80
CA LEU A 43 -20.63 4.71 -14.78
C LEU A 43 -21.00 4.30 -16.21
N GLU A 44 -21.87 3.31 -16.39
CA GLU A 44 -22.41 2.93 -17.71
C GLU A 44 -23.47 3.92 -18.22
N LYS A 45 -24.18 4.61 -17.32
CA LYS A 45 -25.26 5.55 -17.65
C LYS A 45 -24.78 6.98 -17.82
N ASP A 46 -23.78 7.40 -17.04
CA ASP A 46 -23.31 8.79 -17.02
C ASP A 46 -21.79 8.90 -16.77
N ARG A 47 -21.23 10.08 -17.03
CA ARG A 47 -19.82 10.39 -16.79
C ARG A 47 -19.64 11.16 -15.49
N PHE A 48 -18.62 10.76 -14.73
CA PHE A 48 -18.22 11.41 -13.49
C PHE A 48 -16.81 12.01 -13.62
N ASP A 49 -16.61 13.17 -12.98
CA ASP A 49 -15.32 13.84 -12.89
C ASP A 49 -14.35 13.06 -12.00
N ALA A 50 -14.84 12.41 -10.94
CA ALA A 50 -14.10 11.45 -10.13
C ALA A 50 -15.04 10.47 -9.42
N VAL A 51 -14.51 9.30 -9.04
CA VAL A 51 -15.18 8.32 -8.19
C VAL A 51 -14.44 8.25 -6.86
N VAL A 52 -15.15 8.40 -5.75
CA VAL A 52 -14.61 8.25 -4.40
C VAL A 52 -15.14 6.95 -3.81
N ILE A 53 -14.24 6.04 -3.45
CA ILE A 53 -14.60 4.69 -2.97
C ILE A 53 -14.24 4.59 -1.50
N ASP A 54 -15.23 4.32 -0.68
CA ASP A 54 -15.05 3.89 0.69
C ASP A 54 -15.17 2.33 0.74
N PRO A 55 -14.11 1.58 1.13
CA PRO A 55 -14.16 0.14 1.26
C PRO A 55 -14.74 -0.30 2.63
N TRP A 56 -15.77 -1.16 2.56
CA TRP A 56 -16.58 -1.69 3.68
C TRP A 56 -15.92 -2.77 4.52
N SER A 57 -14.93 -3.46 3.95
CA SER A 57 -14.30 -4.64 4.53
C SER A 57 -12.86 -4.72 4.04
N LEU A 58 -11.98 -5.11 4.97
CA LEU A 58 -10.56 -5.38 4.74
C LEU A 58 -10.32 -6.69 3.97
N ASP A 59 -11.36 -7.35 3.46
CA ASP A 59 -11.32 -8.69 2.83
C ASP A 59 -11.66 -8.69 1.33
N VAL A 60 -11.92 -7.52 0.73
CA VAL A 60 -12.28 -7.41 -0.69
C VAL A 60 -11.06 -7.01 -1.51
N GLU A 61 -10.86 -7.69 -2.65
CA GLU A 61 -9.84 -7.39 -3.67
C GLU A 61 -10.14 -6.05 -4.37
N LEU A 62 -10.09 -4.93 -3.64
CA LEU A 62 -10.34 -3.57 -4.14
C LEU A 62 -9.56 -3.27 -5.43
N ALA A 63 -8.39 -3.89 -5.59
CA ALA A 63 -7.54 -3.83 -6.77
C ALA A 63 -8.19 -4.37 -8.07
N SER A 64 -8.82 -5.55 -8.01
CA SER A 64 -9.47 -6.16 -9.19
C SER A 64 -10.72 -5.40 -9.57
N GLU A 65 -11.50 -4.96 -8.58
CA GLU A 65 -12.72 -4.18 -8.81
C GLU A 65 -12.43 -2.78 -9.37
N ILE A 66 -11.39 -2.08 -8.89
CA ILE A 66 -10.96 -0.81 -9.49
C ILE A 66 -10.53 -1.03 -10.95
N ARG A 67 -9.87 -2.15 -11.24
CA ARG A 67 -9.45 -2.49 -12.62
C ARG A 67 -10.67 -2.66 -13.53
N ASP A 68 -11.71 -3.35 -13.07
CA ASP A 68 -12.95 -3.54 -13.83
C ASP A 68 -13.69 -2.23 -14.06
N LEU A 69 -13.81 -1.39 -13.04
CA LEU A 69 -14.43 -0.06 -13.18
C LEU A 69 -13.63 0.84 -14.14
N ARG A 70 -12.30 0.70 -14.21
CA ARG A 70 -11.46 1.40 -15.18
C ARG A 70 -11.66 0.92 -16.61
N VAL A 71 -12.06 -0.33 -16.86
CA VAL A 71 -12.42 -0.77 -18.22
C VAL A 71 -13.60 0.06 -18.75
N ILE A 72 -14.55 0.39 -17.87
CA ILE A 72 -15.76 1.15 -18.20
C ILE A 72 -15.46 2.66 -18.25
N ALA A 73 -14.68 3.15 -17.28
CA ALA A 73 -14.34 4.57 -17.15
C ALA A 73 -12.81 4.78 -17.13
N PRO A 74 -12.10 4.59 -18.26
CA PRO A 74 -10.63 4.52 -18.31
C PRO A 74 -9.94 5.84 -17.97
N THR A 75 -10.63 6.97 -18.16
CA THR A 75 -10.10 8.32 -17.92
C THR A 75 -10.58 8.92 -16.59
N THR A 76 -11.50 8.27 -15.88
CA THR A 76 -12.07 8.81 -14.65
C THR A 76 -11.15 8.44 -13.48
N PRO A 77 -10.73 9.40 -12.65
CA PRO A 77 -9.90 9.12 -11.49
C PRO A 77 -10.71 8.46 -10.37
N PHE A 78 -10.14 7.40 -9.79
CA PHE A 78 -10.67 6.70 -8.62
C PHE A 78 -9.87 7.09 -7.38
N VAL A 79 -10.52 7.58 -6.34
CA VAL A 79 -9.92 8.00 -5.06
C VAL A 79 -10.43 7.09 -3.95
N VAL A 80 -9.54 6.41 -3.24
CA VAL A 80 -9.93 5.44 -2.19
C VAL A 80 -9.86 6.09 -0.81
N LEU A 81 -10.89 5.93 0.03
CA LEU A 81 -10.91 6.38 1.43
C LEU A 81 -10.58 5.21 2.36
N THR A 82 -9.45 5.22 3.07
CA THR A 82 -9.03 4.13 3.98
C THR A 82 -9.22 4.53 5.44
N SER A 83 -9.51 3.59 6.35
CA SER A 83 -9.34 3.83 7.79
C SER A 83 -7.85 3.99 8.15
N VAL A 84 -7.56 4.51 9.35
CA VAL A 84 -6.16 4.70 9.77
C VAL A 84 -5.46 3.35 9.89
N ASN A 85 -4.19 3.36 9.48
CA ASN A 85 -3.15 2.34 9.73
C ASN A 85 -2.83 1.32 8.62
N ASP A 86 -3.16 1.58 7.35
CA ASP A 86 -2.74 0.71 6.24
C ASP A 86 -2.09 1.47 5.07
N ASP A 87 -0.91 2.04 5.34
CA ASP A 87 -0.11 2.71 4.28
C ASP A 87 0.20 1.75 3.13
N PHE A 88 0.39 0.44 3.41
CA PHE A 88 0.70 -0.58 2.40
C PHE A 88 -0.45 -0.78 1.40
N ARG A 89 -1.68 -1.02 1.87
CA ARG A 89 -2.84 -1.17 0.98
C ARG A 89 -3.16 0.09 0.21
N ALA A 90 -2.85 1.23 0.77
CA ALA A 90 -3.04 2.47 0.08
C ALA A 90 -2.08 2.68 -1.10
N ILE A 91 -0.82 2.22 -0.96
CA ILE A 91 0.14 2.13 -2.06
C ILE A 91 -0.30 1.08 -3.07
N GLU A 92 -0.78 -0.07 -2.61
CA GLU A 92 -1.31 -1.14 -3.45
C GLU A 92 -2.51 -0.68 -4.28
N ALA A 93 -3.46 0.05 -3.69
CA ALA A 93 -4.59 0.65 -4.41
C ALA A 93 -4.10 1.56 -5.54
N VAL A 94 -3.08 2.38 -5.30
CA VAL A 94 -2.50 3.27 -6.33
C VAL A 94 -1.69 2.49 -7.38
N ALA A 95 -0.98 1.44 -6.97
CA ALA A 95 -0.26 0.55 -7.89
C ALA A 95 -1.22 -0.20 -8.83
N THR A 96 -2.39 -0.56 -8.33
CA THR A 96 -3.43 -1.35 -9.03
C THR A 96 -4.39 -0.50 -9.85
N GLY A 97 -4.34 0.84 -9.69
CA GLY A 97 -4.97 1.76 -10.63
C GLY A 97 -5.74 2.92 -10.00
N ALA A 98 -5.86 2.98 -8.67
CA ALA A 98 -6.40 4.15 -8.00
C ALA A 98 -5.54 5.38 -8.34
N SER A 99 -6.21 6.50 -8.60
CA SER A 99 -5.54 7.78 -8.83
C SER A 99 -5.00 8.36 -7.53
N ASP A 100 -5.68 8.08 -6.41
CA ASP A 100 -5.25 8.50 -5.08
C ASP A 100 -5.89 7.71 -3.95
N TYR A 101 -5.43 7.96 -2.72
CA TYR A 101 -6.10 7.54 -1.50
C TYR A 101 -6.11 8.65 -0.43
N LEU A 102 -7.07 8.59 0.48
CA LEU A 102 -7.23 9.46 1.64
C LEU A 102 -7.40 8.62 2.91
N ILE A 103 -6.91 9.09 4.06
CA ILE A 103 -7.14 8.45 5.35
C ILE A 103 -8.30 9.16 6.06
N LYS A 104 -9.38 8.44 6.37
CA LYS A 104 -10.66 8.99 6.87
C LYS A 104 -10.54 9.75 8.20
N GLU A 105 -9.75 9.26 9.16
CA GLU A 105 -9.71 9.85 10.52
C GLU A 105 -8.75 11.06 10.62
N GLN A 106 -8.00 11.38 9.57
CA GLN A 106 -7.02 12.49 9.56
C GLN A 106 -7.39 13.64 8.62
N SER A 107 -8.48 13.54 7.86
CA SER A 107 -8.85 14.57 6.89
C SER A 107 -9.85 15.55 7.46
N GLN A 108 -9.45 16.82 7.59
CA GLN A 108 -10.44 17.89 7.58
C GLN A 108 -11.09 17.94 6.17
N PRO A 109 -12.38 18.28 6.03
CA PRO A 109 -13.13 18.28 4.77
C PRO A 109 -12.42 18.91 3.56
N GLU A 110 -11.67 19.98 3.79
CA GLU A 110 -10.88 20.70 2.81
C GLU A 110 -9.77 19.85 2.16
N TRP A 111 -9.17 18.90 2.89
CA TRP A 111 -8.10 18.04 2.38
C TRP A 111 -8.60 17.00 1.39
N LEU A 112 -9.77 16.42 1.65
CA LEU A 112 -10.42 15.47 0.75
C LEU A 112 -10.64 16.13 -0.62
N MET A 113 -11.25 17.31 -0.63
CA MET A 113 -11.57 18.01 -1.86
C MET A 113 -10.33 18.43 -2.63
N ARG A 114 -9.26 18.80 -1.93
CA ARG A 114 -7.97 19.08 -2.54
C ARG A 114 -7.38 17.85 -3.22
N ARG A 115 -7.41 16.67 -2.57
CA ARG A 115 -6.95 15.40 -3.17
C ARG A 115 -7.75 14.97 -4.39
N VAL A 116 -9.09 15.08 -4.32
CA VAL A 116 -9.96 14.80 -5.46
C VAL A 116 -9.62 15.70 -6.65
N ARG A 117 -9.44 17.01 -6.42
CA ARG A 117 -9.01 17.95 -7.47
C ARG A 117 -7.65 17.58 -8.06
N PHE A 118 -6.68 17.20 -7.23
CA PHE A 118 -5.37 16.77 -7.70
C PHE A 118 -5.46 15.50 -8.56
N ALA A 119 -6.33 14.56 -8.22
CA ALA A 119 -6.58 13.35 -9.01
C ALA A 119 -7.19 13.69 -10.38
N ILE A 120 -8.16 14.61 -10.42
CA ILE A 120 -8.78 15.10 -11.65
C ILE A 120 -7.77 15.77 -12.59
N GLU A 121 -6.96 16.69 -12.07
CA GLU A 121 -5.97 17.39 -12.92
C GLU A 121 -4.91 16.43 -13.47
N ARG A 122 -4.49 15.42 -12.69
CA ARG A 122 -3.61 14.35 -13.17
C ARG A 122 -4.26 13.50 -14.26
N ALA A 123 -5.52 13.09 -14.09
CA ALA A 123 -6.24 12.31 -15.10
C ALA A 123 -6.39 13.08 -16.43
N LYS A 124 -6.74 14.38 -16.36
CA LYS A 124 -6.78 15.27 -17.53
C LYS A 124 -5.42 15.37 -18.24
N ARG A 125 -4.34 15.49 -17.47
CA ARG A 125 -2.96 15.54 -18.02
C ARG A 125 -2.59 14.23 -18.72
N ASN A 126 -2.86 13.10 -18.08
CA ASN A 126 -2.57 11.80 -18.66
C ASN A 126 -3.34 11.57 -19.96
N ALA A 127 -4.63 11.94 -20.01
CA ALA A 127 -5.43 11.88 -21.23
C ALA A 127 -4.85 12.76 -22.36
N LYS A 128 -4.37 13.98 -22.04
CA LYS A 128 -3.68 14.85 -23.01
C LYS A 128 -2.37 14.24 -23.53
N ARG A 129 -1.55 13.66 -22.65
CA ARG A 129 -0.31 12.95 -23.05
C ARG A 129 -0.61 11.80 -24.02
N HIS A 130 -1.60 10.96 -23.70
CA HIS A 130 -1.99 9.83 -24.57
C HIS A 130 -2.53 10.30 -25.93
N ALA A 131 -3.26 11.42 -25.98
CA ALA A 131 -3.73 12.01 -27.24
C ALA A 131 -2.60 12.56 -28.13
N VAL A 132 -1.49 13.03 -27.54
CA VAL A 132 -0.32 13.58 -28.26
C VAL A 132 0.63 12.46 -28.75
N SER A 133 0.72 11.34 -28.03
CA SER A 133 1.61 10.21 -28.38
C SER A 133 1.05 9.26 -29.46
N GLN A 134 -0.26 9.29 -29.74
CA GLN A 134 -0.95 8.40 -30.68
C GLN A 134 -0.92 8.72 -32.21
N PRO A 135 -0.52 9.90 -32.74
CA PRO A 135 -0.57 10.14 -34.19
C PRO A 135 0.43 9.31 -35.03
N HIS A 136 1.52 8.82 -34.43
CA HIS A 136 2.59 8.13 -35.15
C HIS A 136 2.36 6.61 -35.31
N LEU A 137 1.71 5.96 -34.35
CA LEU A 137 1.40 4.52 -34.41
C LEU A 137 0.31 4.22 -35.44
N ALA A 138 -0.73 5.06 -35.54
CA ALA A 138 -1.77 4.92 -36.55
C ALA A 138 -1.26 5.12 -38.01
N ARG A 139 -0.24 5.97 -38.21
CA ARG A 139 0.41 6.15 -39.52
C ARG A 139 1.32 4.98 -39.90
N ARG A 140 2.06 4.41 -38.93
CA ARG A 140 2.93 3.24 -39.16
C ARG A 140 2.09 1.99 -39.43
N TRP A 141 0.98 1.80 -38.73
CA TRP A 141 0.04 0.70 -38.98
C TRP A 141 -0.58 0.77 -40.38
N ARG A 142 -0.98 1.97 -40.85
CA ARG A 142 -1.51 2.16 -42.22
C ARG A 142 -0.46 1.95 -43.31
N ALA A 143 0.81 2.29 -43.06
CA ALA A 143 1.90 2.02 -44.01
C ALA A 143 2.26 0.52 -44.07
N THR A 144 2.26 -0.17 -42.92
CA THR A 144 2.52 -1.61 -42.84
C THR A 144 1.37 -2.44 -43.45
N VAL A 145 0.10 -2.06 -43.21
CA VAL A 145 -1.07 -2.71 -43.82
C VAL A 145 -1.14 -2.46 -45.34
N ALA A 146 -0.70 -1.29 -45.82
CA ALA A 146 -0.60 -1.01 -47.24
C ALA A 146 0.54 -1.78 -47.94
N SER A 147 1.65 -2.09 -47.24
CA SER A 147 2.74 -2.91 -47.79
C SER A 147 2.44 -4.41 -47.82
N VAL A 148 1.55 -4.90 -46.93
CA VAL A 148 1.24 -6.33 -46.80
C VAL A 148 0.13 -6.78 -47.77
N LEU A 149 -0.76 -5.88 -48.20
CA LEU A 149 -1.89 -6.22 -49.07
C LEU A 149 -1.73 -5.83 -50.55
N GLY A 150 -0.53 -5.48 -51.01
CA GLY A 150 -0.35 -5.18 -52.42
C GLY A 150 1.09 -5.01 -52.88
N LYS A 151 1.77 -6.13 -53.21
CA LYS A 151 2.36 -6.37 -54.53
C LYS A 151 3.17 -7.67 -54.55
N SER A 152 2.84 -8.48 -55.54
CA SER A 152 3.48 -9.70 -55.96
C SER A 152 4.73 -9.43 -56.81
N VAL A 153 5.64 -10.42 -56.85
CA VAL A 153 6.61 -10.72 -57.92
C VAL A 153 7.82 -9.78 -58.08
N ALA A 154 8.98 -10.35 -57.73
CA ALA A 154 10.32 -10.20 -58.31
C ALA A 154 11.16 -8.90 -58.10
N GLU A 155 12.47 -9.17 -57.98
CA GLU A 155 13.65 -8.32 -58.26
C GLU A 155 14.38 -7.59 -57.11
N ALA A 156 15.71 -7.83 -57.10
CA ALA A 156 16.83 -7.05 -56.58
C ALA A 156 16.95 -6.94 -55.04
N ALA A 157 17.86 -7.62 -54.32
CA ALA A 157 19.31 -7.76 -54.51
C ALA A 157 20.01 -6.46 -54.91
N HIS A 158 20.60 -5.73 -53.94
CA HIS A 158 22.01 -5.33 -53.93
C HIS A 158 22.36 -4.24 -52.88
N HIS A 159 23.59 -4.37 -52.36
CA HIS A 159 24.45 -3.41 -51.66
C HIS A 159 24.52 -3.43 -50.13
N ALA A 160 25.64 -4.02 -49.71
CA ALA A 160 26.29 -4.00 -48.42
C ALA A 160 27.12 -2.71 -48.19
N GLY A 161 27.51 -2.53 -46.92
CA GLY A 161 28.61 -1.68 -46.45
C GLY A 161 28.44 -1.44 -44.95
N SER A 162 28.85 -2.34 -44.05
CA SER A 162 30.23 -2.63 -43.57
C SER A 162 30.93 -1.42 -42.94
N VAL A 163 31.38 -1.61 -41.68
CA VAL A 163 32.65 -1.19 -41.01
C VAL A 163 32.39 -1.26 -39.49
N THR A 164 32.60 -2.43 -38.86
CA THR A 164 33.76 -2.87 -38.04
C THR A 164 33.92 -2.11 -36.70
N THR A 165 33.49 -2.67 -35.56
CA THR A 165 34.18 -3.66 -34.68
C THR A 165 35.48 -3.18 -34.04
N THR A 166 35.46 -2.98 -32.72
CA THR A 166 36.47 -3.49 -31.79
C THR A 166 35.80 -4.08 -30.55
N ARG A 167 35.76 -5.41 -30.56
CA ARG A 167 35.85 -6.36 -29.42
C ARG A 167 37.11 -6.04 -28.57
N ASP A 168 37.24 -6.28 -27.27
CA ASP A 168 36.79 -7.39 -26.43
C ASP A 168 36.67 -6.93 -24.96
N HIS A 169 35.58 -7.32 -24.28
CA HIS A 169 35.67 -8.21 -23.12
C HIS A 169 34.28 -8.78 -22.80
N GLU A 170 34.14 -10.07 -23.08
CA GLU A 170 32.98 -10.90 -22.80
C GLU A 170 32.81 -11.20 -21.29
N ARG A 171 31.54 -11.50 -20.95
CA ARG A 171 31.06 -12.54 -20.02
C ARG A 171 30.86 -12.21 -18.53
N ALA A 172 29.62 -11.83 -18.21
CA ALA A 172 28.71 -12.33 -17.15
C ALA A 172 27.53 -11.32 -17.11
N ASP A 173 26.25 -11.63 -17.11
CA ASP A 173 25.49 -12.83 -16.79
C ASP A 173 24.10 -12.69 -17.46
N ARG A 174 23.52 -13.80 -17.91
CA ARG A 174 22.16 -13.87 -18.48
C ARG A 174 21.26 -14.39 -17.37
N GLY A 175 20.31 -13.57 -16.92
CA GLY A 175 19.29 -13.99 -15.97
C GLY A 175 18.80 -12.82 -15.12
N ALA A 176 18.11 -11.85 -15.71
CA ALA A 176 17.48 -10.79 -14.94
C ALA A 176 16.16 -11.31 -14.34
N GLY A 177 16.27 -12.12 -13.28
CA GLY A 177 15.19 -12.28 -12.32
C GLY A 177 14.92 -10.91 -11.68
N ARG A 178 13.65 -10.54 -11.55
CA ARG A 178 13.22 -9.28 -10.92
C ARG A 178 13.73 -9.28 -9.46
N PRO A 179 14.43 -8.23 -9.00
CA PRO A 179 14.98 -8.23 -7.65
C PRO A 179 13.85 -8.21 -6.60
N PRO A 180 14.06 -8.81 -5.41
CA PRO A 180 13.14 -8.71 -4.28
C PRO A 180 12.88 -7.24 -3.91
N ILE A 181 11.63 -6.91 -3.55
CA ILE A 181 11.18 -5.54 -3.24
C ILE A 181 11.94 -4.94 -2.03
N ASP A 182 12.53 -5.78 -1.18
CA ASP A 182 13.17 -5.39 0.10
C ASP A 182 14.51 -4.64 -0.05
N ASP A 183 15.06 -4.55 -1.27
CA ASP A 183 16.34 -3.86 -1.56
C ASP A 183 16.21 -2.64 -2.49
N LEU A 184 14.98 -2.20 -2.82
CA LEU A 184 14.76 -0.99 -3.62
C LEU A 184 14.99 0.28 -2.78
N MET A 185 16.21 0.80 -2.83
CA MET A 185 16.55 2.13 -2.32
C MET A 185 16.25 3.20 -3.38
N PHE A 186 15.27 4.06 -3.13
CA PHE A 186 14.92 5.16 -4.03
C PHE A 186 15.76 6.40 -3.77
N ARG A 187 16.24 7.05 -4.82
CA ARG A 187 17.03 8.29 -4.71
C ARG A 187 16.13 9.50 -4.89
N ILE A 188 16.11 10.36 -3.88
CA ILE A 188 15.36 11.63 -3.87
C ILE A 188 16.35 12.78 -3.94
N LEU A 189 16.12 13.70 -4.88
CA LEU A 189 16.77 15.00 -4.89
C LEU A 189 15.86 16.01 -4.17
N HIS A 190 16.31 16.55 -3.05
CA HIS A 190 15.59 17.58 -2.29
C HIS A 190 16.21 18.96 -2.54
N VAL A 191 15.43 19.87 -3.13
CA VAL A 191 15.86 21.23 -3.50
C VAL A 191 15.19 22.24 -2.56
N GLU A 192 15.97 22.80 -1.64
CA GLU A 192 15.48 23.64 -0.54
C GLU A 192 16.63 24.52 -0.03
N ASP A 193 16.44 25.83 0.09
CA ASP A 193 17.51 26.73 0.54
C ASP A 193 17.64 26.83 2.06
N ASP A 194 16.60 26.46 2.83
CA ASP A 194 16.69 26.31 4.28
C ASP A 194 17.32 24.96 4.70
N ILE A 195 18.58 25.03 5.16
CA ILE A 195 19.36 23.88 5.64
C ILE A 195 18.69 23.17 6.83
N SER A 196 17.98 23.90 7.69
CA SER A 196 17.28 23.32 8.84
C SER A 196 16.09 22.50 8.35
N TYR A 197 15.34 23.04 7.38
CA TYR A 197 14.22 22.35 6.75
C TYR A 197 14.68 21.12 5.96
N GLN A 198 15.79 21.24 5.21
CA GLN A 198 16.45 20.10 4.57
C GLN A 198 16.71 18.96 5.55
N ARG A 199 17.38 19.22 6.67
CA ARG A 199 17.69 18.18 7.65
C ARG A 199 16.44 17.49 8.20
N LEU A 200 15.37 18.26 8.39
CA LEU A 200 14.11 17.75 8.90
C LEU A 200 13.40 16.84 7.88
N VAL A 201 13.28 17.28 6.63
CA VAL A 201 12.71 16.47 5.52
C VAL A 201 13.52 15.20 5.30
N LYS A 202 14.85 15.31 5.28
CA LYS A 202 15.75 14.15 5.16
C LYS A 202 15.51 13.14 6.29
N LYS A 203 15.46 13.62 7.53
CA LYS A 203 15.17 12.75 8.68
C LYS A 203 13.82 12.06 8.53
N MET A 204 12.76 12.76 8.12
CA MET A 204 11.44 12.17 7.92
C MET A 204 11.45 11.08 6.83
N LEU A 205 12.09 11.35 5.70
CA LEU A 205 12.23 10.40 4.58
C LEU A 205 13.06 9.18 4.99
N GLU A 206 14.22 9.38 5.61
CA GLU A 206 15.11 8.28 6.01
C GLU A 206 14.57 7.45 7.18
N THR A 207 13.61 7.97 7.94
CA THR A 207 12.90 7.23 9.01
C THR A 207 11.75 6.36 8.46
N SER A 208 11.45 6.46 7.15
CA SER A 208 10.47 5.60 6.47
C SER A 208 10.82 4.12 6.66
N ARG A 209 9.84 3.33 7.12
CA ARG A 209 10.01 1.90 7.42
C ARG A 209 9.55 0.95 6.30
N ILE A 210 8.78 1.48 5.34
CA ILE A 210 8.19 0.71 4.22
C ILE A 210 9.10 0.74 2.99
N VAL A 211 9.74 1.89 2.75
CA VAL A 211 10.62 2.11 1.60
C VAL A 211 11.86 2.85 2.07
N LYS A 212 13.03 2.38 1.65
CA LYS A 212 14.31 3.06 1.92
C LYS A 212 14.51 4.20 0.92
N PHE A 213 14.74 5.39 1.44
CA PHE A 213 15.06 6.57 0.65
C PHE A 213 16.51 6.99 0.91
N ARG A 214 17.25 7.28 -0.16
CA ARG A 214 18.50 8.05 -0.09
C ARG A 214 18.21 9.47 -0.54
N VAL A 215 18.48 10.44 0.33
CA VAL A 215 18.16 11.85 0.07
C VAL A 215 19.44 12.65 -0.15
N ASP A 216 19.61 13.12 -1.38
CA ASP A 216 20.64 14.08 -1.77
C ASP A 216 20.02 15.50 -1.74
N GLN A 217 20.71 16.46 -1.11
CA GLN A 217 20.14 17.77 -0.79
C GLN A 217 20.94 18.89 -1.41
N VAL A 218 20.25 19.84 -2.03
CA VAL A 218 20.85 21.00 -2.70
C VAL A 218 20.06 22.26 -2.38
N THR A 219 20.76 23.38 -2.25
CA THR A 219 20.17 24.66 -1.84
C THR A 219 19.82 25.56 -3.01
N ARG A 220 20.10 25.14 -4.25
CA ARG A 220 19.95 25.97 -5.45
C ARG A 220 19.45 25.15 -6.62
N LEU A 221 18.63 25.78 -7.46
CA LEU A 221 18.05 25.15 -8.64
C LEU A 221 19.11 24.78 -9.68
N ASP A 222 20.12 25.64 -9.91
CA ASP A 222 21.20 25.37 -10.87
C ASP A 222 21.99 24.09 -10.55
N THR A 223 22.27 23.88 -9.26
CA THR A 223 22.97 22.69 -8.75
C THR A 223 22.09 21.45 -8.88
N ALA A 224 20.78 21.59 -8.62
CA ALA A 224 19.82 20.51 -8.81
C ALA A 224 19.80 20.06 -10.28
N THR A 225 19.66 21.00 -11.22
CA THR A 225 19.67 20.71 -12.67
C THR A 225 20.95 20.00 -13.10
N GLN A 226 22.12 20.45 -12.64
CA GLN A 226 23.39 19.79 -12.95
C GLN A 226 23.43 18.34 -12.43
N MET A 227 22.98 18.10 -11.20
CA MET A 227 22.92 16.75 -10.64
C MET A 227 21.96 15.83 -11.40
N LEU A 228 20.83 16.35 -11.90
CA LEU A 228 19.89 15.57 -12.72
C LEU A 228 20.44 15.19 -14.09
N GLN A 229 21.43 15.93 -14.61
CA GLN A 229 22.13 15.59 -15.86
C GLN A 229 23.20 14.51 -15.62
N ASP A 230 23.87 14.55 -14.47
CA ASP A 230 25.00 13.65 -14.16
C ASP A 230 24.54 12.33 -13.51
N GLU A 231 23.43 12.33 -12.78
CA GLU A 231 22.98 11.22 -11.96
C GLU A 231 21.48 10.90 -12.13
N LYS A 232 21.08 9.67 -11.80
CA LYS A 232 19.68 9.24 -11.83
C LYS A 232 18.99 9.42 -10.48
N PHE A 233 17.82 10.03 -10.52
CA PHE A 233 16.92 10.21 -9.38
C PHE A 233 15.52 9.64 -9.69
N ASP A 234 14.86 9.09 -8.67
CA ASP A 234 13.50 8.57 -8.78
C ASP A 234 12.44 9.66 -8.55
N LEU A 235 12.82 10.76 -7.88
CA LEU A 235 11.92 11.84 -7.48
C LEU A 235 12.70 13.14 -7.20
N VAL A 236 12.09 14.29 -7.55
CA VAL A 236 12.49 15.60 -7.03
C VAL A 236 11.46 16.08 -6.00
N MET A 237 11.93 16.48 -4.82
CA MET A 237 11.15 17.28 -3.87
C MET A 237 11.61 18.73 -3.97
N LEU A 238 10.73 19.61 -4.44
CA LEU A 238 11.08 20.96 -4.86
C LEU A 238 10.39 22.02 -4.01
N ASP A 239 11.16 22.89 -3.37
CA ASP A 239 10.63 24.12 -2.81
C ASP A 239 10.33 25.18 -3.90
N LEU A 240 9.22 25.89 -3.75
CA LEU A 240 8.89 27.05 -4.60
C LEU A 240 9.46 28.37 -4.09
N SER A 241 10.01 28.41 -2.88
CA SER A 241 10.50 29.64 -2.24
C SER A 241 12.01 29.79 -2.28
N LEU A 242 12.68 29.23 -3.30
CA LEU A 242 14.12 29.29 -3.45
C LEU A 242 14.64 30.72 -3.70
N THR A 243 15.82 31.00 -3.18
CA THR A 243 16.53 32.24 -3.47
C THR A 243 16.89 32.34 -4.96
N GLY A 244 16.32 33.33 -5.66
CA GLY A 244 16.65 33.69 -7.06
C GLY A 244 15.59 33.32 -8.10
N ILE A 245 14.73 32.35 -7.82
CA ILE A 245 13.59 31.94 -8.68
C ILE A 245 12.46 31.47 -7.78
N SER A 246 11.23 31.90 -8.04
CA SER A 246 10.13 31.70 -7.08
C SER A 246 8.82 31.28 -7.73
N GLY A 247 8.00 30.57 -6.95
CA GLY A 247 6.68 30.14 -7.36
C GLY A 247 6.72 29.06 -8.44
N LEU A 248 5.67 29.01 -9.26
CA LEU A 248 5.51 28.00 -10.30
C LEU A 248 6.53 28.10 -11.45
N GLU A 249 7.26 29.21 -11.55
CA GLU A 249 8.38 29.35 -12.48
C GLU A 249 9.49 28.32 -12.16
N THR A 250 9.81 28.14 -10.87
CA THR A 250 10.76 27.11 -10.40
C THR A 250 10.36 25.71 -10.83
N LEU A 251 9.07 25.37 -10.70
CA LEU A 251 8.52 24.08 -11.15
C LEU A 251 8.63 23.93 -12.67
N SER A 252 8.31 24.98 -13.43
CA SER A 252 8.33 24.95 -14.90
C SER A 252 9.74 24.70 -15.42
N THR A 253 10.73 25.41 -14.89
CA THR A 253 12.15 25.20 -15.24
C THR A 253 12.60 23.77 -14.92
N MET A 254 12.22 23.23 -13.77
CA MET A 254 12.61 21.85 -13.40
C MET A 254 11.96 20.80 -14.32
N LEU A 255 10.69 21.00 -14.71
CA LEU A 255 9.98 20.10 -15.63
C LEU A 255 10.56 20.14 -17.05
N GLU A 256 11.09 21.29 -17.49
CA GLU A 256 11.75 21.42 -18.79
C GLU A 256 13.09 20.67 -18.81
N GLU A 257 13.87 20.75 -17.73
CA GLU A 257 15.18 20.08 -17.60
C GLU A 257 15.06 18.57 -17.35
N SER A 258 13.98 18.13 -16.69
CA SER A 258 13.78 16.72 -16.32
C SER A 258 12.31 16.30 -16.43
N PRO A 259 11.78 16.21 -17.66
CA PRO A 259 10.34 15.96 -17.91
C PRO A 259 9.88 14.57 -17.46
N ASP A 260 10.83 13.66 -17.25
CA ASP A 260 10.55 12.27 -16.92
C ASP A 260 10.60 11.94 -15.43
N ILE A 261 11.14 12.83 -14.60
CA ILE A 261 11.27 12.63 -13.16
C ILE A 261 10.04 13.25 -12.48
N PRO A 262 9.32 12.51 -11.61
CA PRO A 262 8.19 13.06 -10.90
C PRO A 262 8.66 14.15 -9.93
N ILE A 263 7.88 15.22 -9.80
CA ILE A 263 8.19 16.36 -8.92
C ILE A 263 7.08 16.51 -7.88
N VAL A 264 7.44 16.42 -6.60
CA VAL A 264 6.56 16.79 -5.48
C VAL A 264 6.94 18.19 -5.02
N VAL A 265 5.98 19.10 -5.02
CA VAL A 265 6.22 20.48 -4.65
C VAL A 265 5.99 20.69 -3.15
N MET A 266 6.89 21.44 -2.51
CA MET A 266 6.78 21.89 -1.13
C MET A 266 6.63 23.42 -1.09
N THR A 267 5.66 23.94 -0.34
CA THR A 267 5.41 25.40 -0.28
C THR A 267 5.07 25.86 1.14
N GLY A 268 5.61 27.00 1.56
CA GLY A 268 5.20 27.66 2.82
C GLY A 268 3.81 28.31 2.75
N ARG A 269 3.23 28.45 1.55
CA ARG A 269 1.92 29.08 1.32
C ARG A 269 0.85 28.03 1.11
N ASP A 270 -0.20 28.08 1.92
CA ASP A 270 -1.38 27.23 1.75
C ASP A 270 -2.40 27.90 0.82
N ASP A 271 -2.08 27.95 -0.47
CA ASP A 271 -2.96 28.49 -1.51
C ASP A 271 -3.39 27.40 -2.50
N ASP A 272 -4.68 27.10 -2.51
CA ASP A 272 -5.29 26.11 -3.41
C ASP A 272 -5.16 26.49 -4.88
N ALA A 273 -5.22 27.79 -5.21
CA ALA A 273 -5.11 28.22 -6.61
C ALA A 273 -3.72 27.92 -7.17
N THR A 274 -2.66 28.27 -6.42
CA THR A 274 -1.28 27.93 -6.77
C THR A 274 -1.06 26.42 -6.84
N ALA A 275 -1.61 25.66 -5.90
CA ALA A 275 -1.46 24.21 -5.89
C ALA A 275 -2.12 23.55 -7.12
N ILE A 276 -3.34 23.96 -7.47
CA ILE A 276 -4.05 23.48 -8.68
C ILE A 276 -3.27 23.83 -9.94
N GLN A 277 -2.78 25.07 -10.06
CA GLN A 277 -1.95 25.48 -11.19
C GLN A 277 -0.65 24.66 -11.28
N GLY A 278 -0.02 24.35 -10.16
CA GLY A 278 1.15 23.46 -10.12
C GLY A 278 0.85 22.04 -10.61
N MET A 279 -0.28 21.45 -10.19
CA MET A 279 -0.72 20.16 -10.70
C MET A 279 -0.99 20.19 -12.22
N GLN A 280 -1.52 21.30 -12.73
CA GLN A 280 -1.75 21.51 -14.17
C GLN A 280 -0.45 21.61 -14.96
N LEU A 281 0.58 22.26 -14.40
CA LEU A 281 1.91 22.37 -15.00
C LEU A 281 2.64 21.03 -15.04
N GLY A 282 2.45 20.20 -14.02
CA GLY A 282 2.96 18.84 -14.03
C GLY A 282 3.52 18.33 -12.70
N ALA A 283 3.31 19.05 -11.59
CA ALA A 283 3.60 18.51 -10.27
C ALA A 283 2.80 17.22 -10.04
N GLU A 284 3.43 16.25 -9.39
CA GLU A 284 2.80 14.97 -9.06
C GLU A 284 2.07 15.02 -7.72
N ASP A 285 2.52 15.91 -6.82
CA ASP A 285 1.84 16.23 -5.57
C ASP A 285 2.26 17.61 -5.04
N PHE A 286 1.52 18.12 -4.06
CA PHE A 286 1.74 19.40 -3.39
C PHE A 286 1.64 19.26 -1.88
N LEU A 287 2.68 19.67 -1.15
CA LEU A 287 2.76 19.64 0.31
C LEU A 287 2.97 21.05 0.88
N THR A 288 2.11 21.44 1.82
CA THR A 288 2.31 22.68 2.58
C THR A 288 3.35 22.44 3.67
N LYS A 289 4.37 23.31 3.78
CA LYS A 289 5.47 23.25 4.76
C LYS A 289 5.00 23.59 6.18
N THR A 290 4.32 22.66 6.84
CA THR A 290 3.98 22.75 8.26
C THR A 290 4.61 21.59 9.02
N GLU A 291 4.88 21.77 10.32
CA GLU A 291 5.42 20.68 11.17
C GLU A 291 4.52 19.44 11.14
N THR A 292 3.21 19.65 11.07
CA THR A 292 2.23 18.57 10.97
C THR A 292 2.31 17.83 9.63
N ASN A 293 2.60 18.51 8.52
CA ASN A 293 2.58 17.90 7.19
C ASN A 293 3.88 17.18 6.82
N LEU A 294 4.99 17.50 7.49
CA LEU A 294 6.28 16.87 7.26
C LEU A 294 6.26 15.34 7.43
N ARG A 295 5.39 14.83 8.31
CA ARG A 295 5.19 13.38 8.50
C ARG A 295 4.68 12.67 7.23
N PHE A 296 4.10 13.40 6.27
CA PHE A 296 3.57 12.84 5.03
C PHE A 296 4.58 12.84 3.88
N CYS A 297 5.80 13.37 4.06
CA CYS A 297 6.82 13.37 3.00
C CYS A 297 7.13 11.96 2.45
N PRO A 298 7.33 10.92 3.28
CA PRO A 298 7.59 9.56 2.78
C PRO A 298 6.45 9.05 1.90
N ARG A 299 5.21 9.27 2.33
CA ARG A 299 4.01 8.86 1.61
C ARG A 299 3.87 9.59 0.28
N ALA A 300 4.02 10.91 0.27
CA ALA A 300 3.93 11.71 -0.96
C ALA A 300 4.99 11.29 -1.98
N ALA A 301 6.22 11.06 -1.51
CA ALA A 301 7.32 10.57 -2.33
C ALA A 301 7.00 9.20 -2.95
N GLN A 302 6.57 8.24 -2.12
CA GLN A 302 6.23 6.90 -2.58
C GLN A 302 5.09 6.90 -3.60
N LEU A 303 4.02 7.66 -3.34
CA LEU A 303 2.89 7.78 -4.26
C LEU A 303 3.31 8.35 -5.61
N ALA A 304 4.11 9.42 -5.62
CA ALA A 304 4.58 10.04 -6.84
C ALA A 304 5.43 9.07 -7.68
N ILE A 305 6.32 8.32 -7.03
CA ILE A 305 7.17 7.32 -7.69
C ILE A 305 6.33 6.16 -8.25
N THR A 306 5.42 5.60 -7.45
CA THR A 306 4.55 4.48 -7.85
C THR A 306 3.70 4.86 -9.06
N ARG A 307 3.10 6.06 -9.06
CA ARG A 307 2.31 6.56 -10.19
C ARG A 307 3.15 6.71 -11.45
N ARG A 308 4.37 7.24 -11.33
CA ARG A 308 5.26 7.41 -12.49
C ARG A 308 5.65 6.07 -13.10
N ARG A 309 6.05 5.11 -12.27
CA ARG A 309 6.41 3.76 -12.73
C ARG A 309 5.23 3.07 -13.43
N ARG A 310 3.99 3.24 -12.94
CA ARG A 310 2.80 2.70 -13.62
C ARG A 310 2.63 3.27 -15.03
N ILE A 311 2.76 4.58 -15.20
CA ILE A 311 2.65 5.22 -16.53
C ILE A 311 3.73 4.67 -17.47
N THR A 312 4.98 4.53 -17.01
CA THR A 312 6.06 3.97 -17.81
C THR A 312 5.80 2.52 -18.23
N LEU A 313 5.16 1.72 -17.36
CA LEU A 313 4.79 0.33 -17.68
C LEU A 313 3.63 0.26 -18.68
N GLU A 314 2.65 1.17 -18.60
CA GLU A 314 1.52 1.26 -19.56
C GLU A 314 1.94 1.79 -20.94
N GLU A 315 3.07 2.49 -21.05
CA GLU A 315 3.61 3.04 -22.30
C GLU A 315 4.51 2.06 -23.09
N LEU A 316 4.81 0.87 -22.54
CA LEU A 316 5.57 -0.18 -23.24
C LEU A 316 4.69 -0.88 -24.30
N PRO A 317 5.18 -1.08 -25.54
CA PRO A 317 4.43 -1.81 -26.55
C PRO A 317 4.27 -3.27 -26.15
N ASP A 318 3.04 -3.78 -26.29
CA ASP A 318 2.66 -5.16 -25.98
C ASP A 318 3.44 -6.13 -26.89
N GLU A 319 4.35 -6.93 -26.32
CA GLU A 319 5.11 -7.94 -27.08
C GLU A 319 4.20 -9.08 -27.59
N SER A 320 2.95 -9.16 -27.12
CA SER A 320 1.98 -10.20 -27.52
C SER A 320 1.39 -10.03 -28.94
N ASP A 321 1.56 -8.85 -29.57
CA ASP A 321 1.06 -8.59 -30.92
C ASP A 321 1.98 -9.10 -32.05
N ALA A 322 3.14 -9.70 -31.72
CA ALA A 322 4.14 -10.13 -32.70
C ALA A 322 4.01 -11.58 -33.22
N GLU A 323 3.21 -12.45 -32.59
CA GLU A 323 3.22 -13.91 -32.92
C GLU A 323 1.90 -14.55 -33.38
N ALA A 324 0.83 -13.79 -33.67
CA ALA A 324 -0.42 -14.38 -34.17
C ALA A 324 -0.55 -14.29 -35.72
N ALA A 325 0.02 -15.25 -36.45
CA ALA A 325 -0.35 -15.52 -37.84
C ALA A 325 -1.39 -16.67 -37.90
N PRO A 326 -2.49 -16.57 -38.66
CA PRO A 326 -3.55 -17.58 -38.63
C PRO A 326 -3.27 -18.74 -39.59
N SER A 327 -3.26 -19.98 -39.07
CA SER A 327 -3.29 -21.21 -39.86
C SER A 327 -4.74 -21.69 -40.06
N ALA A 328 -5.04 -22.08 -41.30
CA ALA A 328 -6.35 -22.33 -41.86
C ALA A 328 -7.04 -23.66 -41.47
N GLU A 329 -8.38 -23.59 -41.46
CA GLU A 329 -9.40 -24.65 -41.51
C GLU A 329 -9.33 -25.52 -42.81
N PRO A 330 -9.98 -26.72 -42.96
CA PRO A 330 -11.47 -26.81 -42.92
C PRO A 330 -12.21 -28.16 -42.63
N SER A 331 -13.50 -27.99 -42.30
CA SER A 331 -14.69 -28.84 -42.61
C SER A 331 -14.88 -30.18 -41.86
N ASN A 332 -16.08 -30.72 -41.55
CA ASN A 332 -17.42 -30.51 -42.11
C ASN A 332 -18.56 -31.06 -41.18
N ALA A 333 -19.71 -30.36 -41.19
CA ALA A 333 -21.12 -30.78 -41.07
C ALA A 333 -21.68 -31.81 -40.04
N LYS A 334 -22.59 -31.27 -39.20
CA LYS A 334 -23.95 -31.75 -38.79
C LYS A 334 -24.11 -33.06 -37.99
N THR A 335 -24.60 -32.92 -36.75
CA THR A 335 -26.01 -33.25 -36.37
C THR A 335 -26.40 -32.59 -35.04
N LYS A 336 -27.57 -31.93 -35.02
CA LYS A 336 -28.29 -31.53 -33.81
C LYS A 336 -29.09 -32.75 -33.29
N SER A 337 -28.65 -33.34 -32.18
CA SER A 337 -29.54 -33.96 -31.19
C SER A 337 -28.73 -34.42 -29.97
N GLU A 338 -29.16 -33.98 -28.79
CA GLU A 338 -28.96 -34.69 -27.52
C GLU A 338 -27.51 -34.87 -27.03
N ARG A 339 -27.02 -33.88 -26.28
CA ARG A 339 -26.13 -34.08 -25.14
C ARG A 339 -26.11 -32.81 -24.28
N ARG A 340 -26.74 -32.87 -23.11
CA ARG A 340 -26.31 -32.07 -21.95
C ARG A 340 -24.87 -32.52 -21.67
N GLN A 341 -23.87 -31.76 -22.10
CA GLN A 341 -22.47 -32.12 -21.94
C GLN A 341 -21.77 -31.10 -21.05
N HIS A 342 -21.29 -31.62 -19.91
CA HIS A 342 -20.45 -30.99 -18.90
C HIS A 342 -19.42 -30.03 -19.52
N SER A 343 -19.48 -28.76 -19.12
CA SER A 343 -18.50 -27.74 -19.48
C SER A 343 -17.19 -28.04 -18.75
N ARG A 344 -16.23 -28.66 -19.45
CA ARG A 344 -14.83 -28.76 -19.01
C ARG A 344 -14.05 -27.61 -19.64
N TYR A 345 -13.41 -26.79 -18.83
CA TYR A 345 -12.50 -25.74 -19.29
C TYR A 345 -11.06 -26.23 -19.23
N LEU A 346 -10.31 -26.02 -20.31
CA LEU A 346 -8.87 -26.26 -20.38
C LEU A 346 -8.15 -24.95 -20.06
N LEU A 347 -7.26 -24.98 -19.07
CA LEU A 347 -6.44 -23.82 -18.73
C LEU A 347 -5.24 -23.77 -19.68
N THR A 348 -4.99 -22.61 -20.28
CA THR A 348 -3.93 -22.40 -21.30
C THR A 348 -2.58 -22.00 -20.72
N ARG A 349 -2.50 -21.83 -19.39
CA ARG A 349 -1.31 -21.39 -18.66
C ARG A 349 -0.58 -22.55 -17.97
N PRO A 350 0.73 -22.45 -17.74
CA PRO A 350 1.46 -23.42 -16.92
C PRO A 350 0.94 -23.35 -15.48
N ILE A 351 0.61 -24.52 -14.94
CA ILE A 351 0.12 -24.68 -13.57
C ILE A 351 1.03 -25.66 -12.87
N PHE A 352 1.42 -25.31 -11.65
CA PHE A 352 2.33 -26.11 -10.83
C PHE A 352 1.54 -26.87 -9.77
N ALA A 353 1.85 -28.14 -9.59
CA ALA A 353 1.36 -28.94 -8.48
C ALA A 353 2.50 -29.21 -7.49
N ILE A 354 2.29 -28.84 -6.24
CA ILE A 354 3.27 -28.96 -5.15
C ILE A 354 2.65 -29.90 -4.09
N PRO A 355 3.07 -31.17 -4.04
CA PRO A 355 2.59 -32.09 -3.01
C PRO A 355 3.00 -31.62 -1.60
N VAL A 356 2.17 -31.88 -0.60
CA VAL A 356 2.47 -31.51 0.79
C VAL A 356 3.03 -32.71 1.55
N MET A 357 4.10 -32.50 2.30
CA MET A 357 4.77 -33.50 3.13
C MET A 357 4.00 -33.74 4.45
N PRO A 358 4.20 -34.88 5.15
CA PRO A 358 3.52 -35.18 6.42
C PRO A 358 3.78 -34.16 7.55
N ASP A 359 4.87 -33.40 7.48
CA ASP A 359 5.22 -32.33 8.42
C ASP A 359 4.56 -30.98 8.07
N GLY A 360 3.79 -30.91 6.98
CA GLY A 360 3.11 -29.71 6.49
C GLY A 360 3.97 -28.84 5.55
N SER A 361 5.19 -29.24 5.22
CA SER A 361 6.05 -28.50 4.28
C SER A 361 5.76 -28.83 2.80
N PRO A 362 6.02 -27.90 1.86
CA PRO A 362 5.93 -28.17 0.44
C PRO A 362 7.02 -29.14 0.01
N ALA A 363 6.68 -30.08 -0.87
CA ALA A 363 7.63 -30.90 -1.60
C ALA A 363 8.14 -30.16 -2.86
N GLU A 364 8.91 -30.86 -3.70
CA GLU A 364 9.32 -30.33 -5.01
C GLU A 364 8.10 -29.97 -5.89
N ALA A 365 8.23 -28.91 -6.68
CA ALA A 365 7.19 -28.47 -7.60
C ALA A 365 7.23 -29.29 -8.89
N TYR A 366 6.07 -29.75 -9.34
CA TYR A 366 5.95 -30.49 -10.59
C TYR A 366 5.11 -29.70 -11.59
N SER A 367 5.59 -29.63 -12.84
CA SER A 367 4.77 -29.19 -13.97
C SER A 367 3.67 -30.20 -14.19
N ALA A 368 2.44 -29.73 -14.30
CA ALA A 368 1.31 -30.59 -14.62
C ALA A 368 0.65 -30.16 -15.94
N ASP A 369 0.46 -31.13 -16.82
CA ASP A 369 -0.09 -30.91 -18.16
C ASP A 369 -1.59 -31.24 -18.17
N GLY A 370 -2.33 -30.57 -19.06
CA GLY A 370 -3.72 -30.93 -19.35
C GLY A 370 -4.71 -30.63 -18.22
N PHE A 371 -4.50 -29.55 -17.47
CA PHE A 371 -5.46 -29.11 -16.44
C PHE A 371 -6.85 -28.90 -17.03
N SER A 372 -7.81 -29.63 -16.47
CA SER A 372 -9.22 -29.42 -16.73
C SER A 372 -9.98 -29.15 -15.44
N VAL A 373 -10.74 -28.07 -15.41
CA VAL A 373 -11.66 -27.76 -14.32
C VAL A 373 -13.01 -28.41 -14.64
N ASP A 374 -13.52 -29.22 -13.71
CA ASP A 374 -14.86 -29.80 -13.81
C ASP A 374 -15.83 -28.98 -12.95
N VAL A 375 -16.47 -28.02 -13.61
CA VAL A 375 -17.43 -27.06 -13.03
C VAL A 375 -18.60 -27.75 -12.32
N SER A 376 -18.95 -28.97 -12.74
CA SER A 376 -20.10 -29.70 -12.18
C SER A 376 -19.82 -30.39 -10.85
N LEU A 377 -18.55 -30.59 -10.51
CA LEU A 377 -18.10 -31.32 -9.32
C LEU A 377 -17.33 -30.46 -8.32
N GLY A 378 -17.10 -29.17 -8.62
CA GLY A 378 -16.31 -28.27 -7.78
C GLY A 378 -14.85 -28.75 -7.61
N GLY A 379 -14.31 -29.37 -8.67
CA GLY A 379 -13.00 -30.03 -8.62
C GLY A 379 -12.23 -29.90 -9.91
N MET A 380 -11.00 -30.41 -9.90
CA MET A 380 -10.04 -30.28 -10.98
C MET A 380 -9.39 -31.62 -11.29
N GLN A 381 -8.97 -31.79 -12.54
CA GLN A 381 -8.21 -32.96 -13.00
C GLN A 381 -6.93 -32.52 -13.70
N PHE A 382 -5.82 -33.17 -13.36
CA PHE A 382 -4.50 -32.88 -13.94
C PHE A 382 -3.59 -34.11 -13.87
N GLU A 383 -2.54 -34.12 -14.68
CA GLU A 383 -1.50 -35.17 -14.67
C GLU A 383 -0.17 -34.60 -14.20
N ILE A 384 0.46 -35.27 -13.23
CA ILE A 384 1.81 -34.98 -12.77
C ILE A 384 2.76 -36.04 -13.34
N ALA A 385 3.74 -35.64 -14.14
CA ALA A 385 4.77 -36.54 -14.65
C ALA A 385 5.91 -36.78 -13.63
N GLY A 386 6.55 -37.94 -13.68
CA GLY A 386 7.76 -38.22 -12.90
C GLY A 386 7.55 -38.52 -11.41
N ILE A 387 6.30 -38.71 -10.98
CA ILE A 387 5.95 -39.11 -9.61
C ILE A 387 5.18 -40.44 -9.62
N ASP A 388 5.56 -41.36 -8.73
CA ASP A 388 4.90 -42.67 -8.60
C ASP A 388 3.81 -42.69 -7.52
N ARG A 389 3.93 -41.83 -6.51
CA ARG A 389 2.99 -41.74 -5.38
C ARG A 389 3.02 -40.37 -4.70
N LEU A 390 1.86 -39.85 -4.32
CA LEU A 390 1.74 -38.63 -3.50
C LEU A 390 2.15 -38.88 -2.03
N PRO A 391 2.92 -37.98 -1.39
CA PRO A 391 3.28 -38.09 0.03
C PRO A 391 2.07 -38.00 0.97
N THR A 392 1.14 -37.09 0.67
CA THR A 392 -0.14 -36.92 1.35
C THR A 392 -1.25 -36.71 0.33
N LYS A 393 -2.51 -36.58 0.79
CA LYS A 393 -3.62 -36.21 -0.10
C LYS A 393 -3.66 -34.72 -0.42
N GLN A 394 -2.91 -33.90 0.30
CA GLN A 394 -2.91 -32.45 0.14
C GLN A 394 -1.91 -32.03 -0.94
N ILE A 395 -2.35 -31.16 -1.83
CA ILE A 395 -1.58 -30.62 -2.94
C ILE A 395 -1.85 -29.11 -2.99
N LEU A 396 -0.80 -28.31 -3.12
CA LEU A 396 -0.92 -26.90 -3.45
C LEU A 396 -0.84 -26.75 -4.97
N VAL A 397 -1.76 -25.97 -5.53
CA VAL A 397 -1.81 -25.66 -6.96
C VAL A 397 -1.49 -24.19 -7.12
N GLY A 398 -0.44 -23.88 -7.90
CA GLY A 398 0.00 -22.53 -8.20
C GLY A 398 -0.26 -22.16 -9.65
N ILE A 399 -0.78 -20.97 -9.90
CA ILE A 399 -1.03 -20.41 -11.25
C ILE A 399 -0.39 -19.03 -11.34
N GLU A 400 0.33 -18.78 -12.43
CA GLU A 400 0.87 -17.45 -12.72
C GLU A 400 -0.22 -16.55 -13.34
N ALA A 401 -0.50 -15.43 -12.69
CA ALA A 401 -1.43 -14.41 -13.19
C ALA A 401 -0.76 -13.47 -14.20
N TYR A 402 -1.56 -12.59 -14.83
CA TYR A 402 -1.10 -11.64 -15.87
C TYR A 402 -0.02 -10.65 -15.39
N ASP A 403 0.18 -10.50 -14.08
CA ASP A 403 1.16 -9.62 -13.44
C ASP A 403 2.42 -10.33 -12.93
N SER A 404 2.59 -11.61 -13.30
CA SER A 404 3.65 -12.51 -12.80
C SER A 404 3.58 -12.79 -11.30
N VAL A 405 2.42 -12.59 -10.67
CA VAL A 405 2.15 -13.03 -9.30
C VAL A 405 1.63 -14.48 -9.35
N LEU A 406 2.17 -15.33 -8.48
CA LEU A 406 1.67 -16.69 -8.31
C LEU A 406 0.51 -16.71 -7.33
N HIS A 407 -0.63 -17.23 -7.79
CA HIS A 407 -1.80 -17.48 -6.96
C HIS A 407 -1.87 -18.95 -6.59
N PHE A 408 -2.20 -19.25 -5.32
CA PHE A 408 -2.18 -20.60 -4.78
C PHE A 408 -3.51 -21.05 -4.18
N ALA A 409 -3.89 -22.31 -4.40
CA ALA A 409 -5.00 -22.97 -3.72
C ALA A 409 -4.57 -24.31 -3.11
N SER A 410 -5.20 -24.68 -1.98
CA SER A 410 -5.08 -26.01 -1.40
C SER A 410 -6.15 -26.93 -1.98
N VAL A 411 -5.74 -28.08 -2.51
CA VAL A 411 -6.65 -29.09 -3.04
C VAL A 411 -6.35 -30.47 -2.45
N GLU A 412 -7.40 -31.25 -2.27
CA GLU A 412 -7.30 -32.61 -1.76
C GLU A 412 -7.53 -33.62 -2.89
N ALA A 413 -6.54 -34.49 -3.11
CA ALA A 413 -6.65 -35.59 -4.06
C ALA A 413 -7.73 -36.59 -3.62
N LYS A 414 -8.80 -36.70 -4.42
CA LYS A 414 -9.92 -37.65 -4.22
C LYS A 414 -9.74 -38.92 -5.02
N ARG A 415 -9.10 -38.84 -6.20
CA ARG A 415 -8.75 -39.98 -7.06
C ARG A 415 -7.34 -39.81 -7.57
N VAL A 416 -6.58 -40.89 -7.60
CA VAL A 416 -5.19 -40.94 -8.07
C VAL A 416 -5.04 -42.23 -8.89
N GLU A 417 -4.69 -42.10 -10.16
CA GLU A 417 -4.55 -43.20 -11.10
C GLU A 417 -3.16 -43.14 -11.76
N PRO A 418 -2.41 -44.24 -11.83
CA PRO A 418 -1.12 -44.25 -12.53
C PRO A 418 -1.32 -44.00 -14.04
N THR A 419 -0.53 -43.09 -14.59
CA THR A 419 -0.28 -43.00 -16.03
C THR A 419 1.09 -43.62 -16.30
N GLY A 420 1.35 -44.13 -17.50
CA GLY A 420 2.63 -44.80 -17.80
C GLY A 420 3.89 -43.96 -17.53
N THR A 421 3.73 -42.66 -17.27
CA THR A 421 4.79 -41.66 -17.02
C THR A 421 4.56 -40.82 -15.75
N GLY A 422 3.56 -41.13 -14.92
CA GLY A 422 3.23 -40.33 -13.73
C GLY A 422 1.88 -40.67 -13.07
N LEU A 423 1.19 -39.66 -12.53
CA LEU A 423 -0.12 -39.80 -11.87
C LEU A 423 -1.17 -38.87 -12.48
N ARG A 424 -2.35 -39.41 -12.78
CA ARG A 424 -3.56 -38.64 -13.03
C ARG A 424 -4.32 -38.43 -11.73
N ILE A 425 -4.60 -37.17 -11.40
CA ILE A 425 -5.18 -36.76 -10.13
C ILE A 425 -6.54 -36.10 -10.39
N GLY A 426 -7.56 -36.54 -9.68
CA GLY A 426 -8.82 -35.82 -9.51
C GLY A 426 -8.88 -35.24 -8.10
N ALA A 427 -8.85 -33.92 -7.99
CA ALA A 427 -8.79 -33.20 -6.73
C ALA A 427 -10.02 -32.30 -6.53
N ALA A 428 -10.34 -32.00 -5.28
CA ALA A 428 -11.35 -31.03 -4.89
C ALA A 428 -10.70 -29.90 -4.08
N PHE A 429 -11.20 -28.68 -4.22
CA PHE A 429 -10.74 -27.56 -3.39
C PHE A 429 -10.97 -27.85 -1.91
N THR A 430 -10.01 -27.46 -1.08
CA THR A 430 -10.08 -27.65 0.37
C THR A 430 -10.64 -26.39 1.03
N GLU A 431 -11.55 -26.55 1.98
CA GLU A 431 -12.15 -25.44 2.73
C GLU A 431 -12.18 -25.74 4.24
N GLY A 432 -12.37 -24.70 5.06
CA GLY A 432 -12.53 -24.83 6.52
C GLY A 432 -11.23 -25.13 7.26
N GLU A 433 -11.30 -25.97 8.31
CA GLU A 433 -10.14 -26.31 9.16
C GLU A 433 -9.03 -27.09 8.43
N HIS A 434 -9.35 -27.71 7.30
CA HIS A 434 -8.41 -28.49 6.50
C HIS A 434 -7.70 -27.67 5.42
N ASP A 435 -8.10 -26.41 5.23
CA ASP A 435 -7.48 -25.51 4.27
C ASP A 435 -6.12 -25.03 4.79
N LEU A 436 -5.06 -25.48 4.14
CA LEU A 436 -3.68 -25.10 4.44
C LEU A 436 -3.43 -23.61 4.18
N ILE A 437 -4.20 -23.02 3.26
CA ILE A 437 -4.19 -21.59 2.94
C ILE A 437 -5.53 -21.04 3.42
N ARG A 438 -5.68 -20.75 4.73
CA ARG A 438 -6.92 -20.17 5.26
C ARG A 438 -7.28 -18.88 4.50
N ARG A 439 -8.58 -18.53 4.47
CA ARG A 439 -9.06 -17.30 3.79
C ARG A 439 -8.48 -16.01 4.40
N GLY A 440 -7.80 -16.08 5.55
CA GLY A 440 -7.07 -14.98 6.18
C GLY A 440 -5.58 -15.31 6.33
N ASN A 441 -4.79 -14.28 6.60
CA ASN A 441 -3.33 -14.34 6.76
C ASN A 441 -2.94 -15.32 7.88
N ILE A 442 -1.71 -15.86 7.81
CA ILE A 442 -1.13 -16.61 8.93
C ILE A 442 -0.58 -15.60 9.92
N GLU A 443 -1.27 -15.41 11.04
CA GLU A 443 -0.96 -14.36 12.02
C GLU A 443 -0.40 -14.94 13.32
N PRO A 444 0.47 -14.20 14.04
CA PRO A 444 0.94 -14.59 15.36
C PRO A 444 -0.21 -14.63 16.38
N THR A 445 -0.28 -15.70 17.16
CA THR A 445 -1.25 -15.85 18.25
C THR A 445 -0.60 -15.52 19.59
N PHE A 446 -1.32 -14.81 20.46
CA PHE A 446 -0.83 -14.51 21.81
C PHE A 446 -1.09 -15.69 22.75
N ASN A 447 -0.04 -16.23 23.36
CA ASN A 447 -0.16 -17.25 24.39
C ASN A 447 -0.27 -16.59 25.78
N PRO A 448 -1.42 -16.70 26.47
CA PRO A 448 -1.64 -16.05 27.75
C PRO A 448 -0.79 -16.63 28.90
N GLN A 449 -0.33 -17.89 28.80
CA GLN A 449 0.48 -18.54 29.85
C GLN A 449 1.95 -18.13 29.80
N THR A 450 2.49 -17.93 28.60
CA THR A 450 3.86 -17.46 28.40
C THR A 450 3.93 -15.94 28.26
N CYS A 451 2.80 -15.29 27.98
CA CYS A 451 2.69 -13.88 27.64
C CYS A 451 3.56 -13.51 26.43
N ARG A 452 3.59 -14.37 25.41
CA ARG A 452 4.39 -14.19 24.18
C ARG A 452 3.52 -14.43 22.96
N PHE A 453 3.87 -13.77 21.87
CA PHE A 453 3.34 -14.10 20.55
C PHE A 453 4.12 -15.29 19.97
N GLY A 454 3.44 -16.10 19.16
CA GLY A 454 4.04 -17.23 18.46
C GLY A 454 3.20 -17.64 17.27
N MET A 455 3.73 -18.55 16.46
CA MET A 455 3.02 -19.11 15.31
C MET A 455 2.43 -20.47 15.66
N ASP A 456 1.24 -20.75 15.15
CA ASP A 456 0.60 -22.08 15.26
C ASP A 456 1.30 -23.13 14.37
N LEU A 457 2.10 -22.68 13.39
CA LEU A 457 2.94 -23.52 12.54
C LEU A 457 4.42 -23.42 12.97
N PRO A 458 5.20 -24.51 12.85
CA PRO A 458 6.64 -24.44 13.07
C PRO A 458 7.31 -23.46 12.10
N LEU A 459 8.21 -22.63 12.61
CA LEU A 459 8.92 -21.61 11.81
C LEU A 459 9.70 -22.22 10.64
N GLU A 460 10.20 -23.45 10.78
CA GLU A 460 10.89 -24.19 9.71
C GLU A 460 9.97 -24.52 8.54
N VAL A 461 8.70 -24.83 8.81
CA VAL A 461 7.69 -25.08 7.78
C VAL A 461 7.36 -23.78 7.06
N ILE A 462 7.15 -22.70 7.80
CA ILE A 462 6.90 -21.36 7.25
C ILE A 462 8.05 -20.91 6.34
N ALA A 463 9.30 -21.11 6.77
CA ALA A 463 10.48 -20.73 5.99
C ALA A 463 10.51 -21.42 4.62
N LYS A 464 10.17 -22.71 4.55
CA LYS A 464 10.05 -23.42 3.27
C LYS A 464 8.93 -22.85 2.39
N TRP A 465 7.79 -22.48 2.96
CA TRP A 465 6.71 -21.87 2.18
C TRP A 465 7.12 -20.51 1.58
N ILE A 466 7.95 -19.74 2.29
CA ILE A 466 8.52 -18.47 1.78
C ILE A 466 9.52 -18.74 0.65
N GLU A 467 10.39 -19.74 0.79
CA GLU A 467 11.36 -20.13 -0.24
C GLU A 467 10.68 -20.47 -1.57
N PHE A 468 9.53 -21.13 -1.51
CA PHE A 468 8.71 -21.46 -2.69
C PHE A 468 7.85 -20.29 -3.20
N GLY A 469 7.91 -19.11 -2.57
CA GLY A 469 7.10 -17.95 -2.93
C GLY A 469 5.62 -18.08 -2.61
N ILE A 470 5.23 -19.05 -1.78
CA ILE A 470 3.84 -19.32 -1.38
C ILE A 470 3.40 -18.33 -0.30
N LEU A 471 4.29 -18.04 0.65
CA LEU A 471 4.07 -17.04 1.69
C LEU A 471 4.95 -15.82 1.49
N ARG A 472 4.36 -14.65 1.75
CA ARG A 472 5.06 -13.38 1.87
C ARG A 472 4.95 -12.88 3.30
N ALA A 473 6.09 -12.70 3.96
CA ALA A 473 6.15 -12.10 5.29
C ALA A 473 5.66 -10.64 5.24
N THR A 474 4.86 -10.25 6.24
CA THR A 474 4.38 -8.88 6.42
C THR A 474 4.51 -8.52 7.89
N LEU A 475 5.13 -7.37 8.17
CA LEU A 475 5.22 -6.84 9.52
C LEU A 475 3.82 -6.36 9.94
N MET A 476 3.22 -7.05 10.91
CA MET A 476 1.91 -6.69 11.45
C MET A 476 2.03 -5.60 12.52
N ASP A 477 2.99 -5.76 13.44
CA ASP A 477 3.18 -4.83 14.54
C ASP A 477 4.61 -4.92 15.10
N ARG A 478 5.00 -3.96 15.94
CA ARG A 478 6.18 -4.02 16.79
C ARG A 478 5.78 -3.95 18.24
N VAL A 479 5.98 -5.05 18.95
CA VAL A 479 5.61 -5.12 20.37
C VAL A 479 6.84 -4.91 21.24
N LEU A 480 6.62 -4.15 22.31
CA LEU A 480 7.61 -4.04 23.37
C LEU A 480 7.58 -5.31 24.20
N ILE A 481 8.75 -5.88 24.46
CA ILE A 481 8.93 -7.10 25.25
C ILE A 481 9.86 -6.86 26.43
N CYS A 482 9.68 -7.67 27.47
CA CYS A 482 10.49 -7.59 28.68
C CYS A 482 11.97 -7.92 28.37
N PRO A 483 12.93 -7.07 28.80
CA PRO A 483 14.35 -7.32 28.56
C PRO A 483 14.89 -8.56 29.29
N GLN A 484 14.17 -9.08 30.29
CA GLN A 484 14.60 -10.23 31.07
C GLN A 484 14.07 -11.57 30.54
N CYS A 485 12.80 -11.62 30.11
CA CYS A 485 12.17 -12.89 29.72
C CYS A 485 11.42 -12.84 28.38
N GLN A 486 11.47 -11.72 27.67
CA GLN A 486 10.83 -11.51 26.36
C GLN A 486 9.31 -11.66 26.35
N ALA A 487 8.65 -11.71 27.51
CA ALA A 487 7.21 -11.64 27.60
C ALA A 487 6.71 -10.20 27.43
N VAL A 488 5.49 -10.04 26.90
CA VAL A 488 4.83 -8.75 26.74
C VAL A 488 4.55 -8.13 28.12
N PRO A 489 5.07 -6.93 28.42
CA PRO A 489 4.84 -6.23 29.67
C PRO A 489 3.58 -5.35 29.60
N THR A 490 3.20 -4.80 30.74
CA THR A 490 2.22 -3.70 30.84
C THR A 490 2.96 -2.40 31.15
N PHE A 491 2.51 -1.29 30.59
CA PHE A 491 3.10 0.03 30.85
C PHE A 491 2.16 0.91 31.66
N ARG A 492 2.73 1.67 32.61
CA ARG A 492 1.98 2.55 33.51
C ARG A 492 2.87 3.65 34.06
N ASN A 493 2.27 4.77 34.45
CA ASN A 493 3.00 5.86 35.10
C ASN A 493 3.50 5.40 36.48
N GLY A 494 4.79 5.61 36.74
CA GLY A 494 5.47 5.14 37.93
C GLY A 494 6.62 6.05 38.34
N CYS A 495 7.22 5.72 39.48
CA CYS A 495 8.42 6.36 39.98
C CYS A 495 9.59 6.12 39.02
N ARG A 496 10.28 7.18 38.59
CA ARG A 496 11.45 7.08 37.70
C ARG A 496 12.67 6.39 38.30
N ILE A 497 12.75 6.32 39.63
CA ILE A 497 13.91 5.75 40.34
C ILE A 497 13.75 4.24 40.52
N CYS A 498 12.59 3.77 40.96
CA CYS A 498 12.39 2.36 41.32
C CYS A 498 11.26 1.67 40.53
N GLY A 499 10.59 2.37 39.63
CA GLY A 499 9.49 1.83 38.84
C GLY A 499 8.19 1.55 39.60
N SER A 500 8.09 1.99 40.86
CA SER A 500 6.90 1.74 41.67
C SER A 500 5.71 2.59 41.26
N VAL A 501 4.51 2.00 41.30
CA VAL A 501 3.23 2.70 41.13
C VAL A 501 2.62 3.17 42.45
N ARG A 502 3.26 2.87 43.59
CA ARG A 502 2.82 3.34 44.90
C ARG A 502 3.25 4.80 45.07
N LEU A 503 2.47 5.68 44.45
CA LEU A 503 2.72 7.12 44.38
C LEU A 503 1.68 7.87 45.21
N HIS A 504 2.12 8.89 45.93
CA HIS A 504 1.27 9.79 46.68
C HIS A 504 1.55 11.24 46.25
N SER A 505 0.52 11.94 45.77
CA SER A 505 0.61 13.38 45.49
C SER A 505 -0.37 14.11 46.41
N ARG A 506 0.07 15.26 46.94
CA ARG A 506 -0.81 16.15 47.71
C ARG A 506 -1.36 17.23 46.79
N PRO A 507 -2.67 17.48 46.80
CA PRO A 507 -3.27 18.49 45.94
C PRO A 507 -2.82 19.90 46.35
N LEU A 508 -2.61 20.73 45.34
CA LEU A 508 -2.34 22.16 45.45
C LEU A 508 -3.58 22.95 45.00
N ILE A 509 -3.67 24.20 45.46
CA ILE A 509 -4.62 25.20 44.99
C ILE A 509 -3.84 26.31 44.30
N HIS A 510 -4.26 26.69 43.09
CA HIS A 510 -3.83 27.90 42.41
C HIS A 510 -4.96 28.94 42.47
N HIS A 511 -4.79 29.98 43.28
CA HIS A 511 -5.77 31.08 43.41
C HIS A 511 -5.52 32.16 42.37
N PHE A 512 -6.47 32.35 41.45
CA PHE A 512 -6.32 33.17 40.24
C PHE A 512 -6.01 34.63 40.55
N ALA A 513 -6.76 35.24 41.48
CA ALA A 513 -6.68 36.69 41.71
C ALA A 513 -5.33 37.17 42.24
N CYS A 514 -4.57 36.30 42.93
CA CYS A 514 -3.27 36.67 43.49
C CYS A 514 -2.10 35.78 43.03
N ALA A 515 -2.37 34.84 42.12
CA ALA A 515 -1.44 33.84 41.61
C ALA A 515 -0.69 33.08 42.73
N HIS A 516 -1.35 32.81 43.87
CA HIS A 516 -0.74 32.02 44.93
C HIS A 516 -0.99 30.53 44.69
N ILE A 517 0.08 29.74 44.75
CA ILE A 517 0.03 28.28 44.68
C ILE A 517 0.51 27.73 46.03
N GLY A 518 -0.28 26.86 46.65
CA GLY A 518 0.02 26.24 47.94
C GLY A 518 -0.80 24.97 48.17
N TYR A 519 -0.54 24.23 49.26
CA TYR A 519 -1.29 23.01 49.55
C TYR A 519 -2.73 23.31 49.94
N VAL A 520 -3.67 22.43 49.61
CA VAL A 520 -5.08 22.56 50.03
C VAL A 520 -5.19 22.83 51.55
N SER A 521 -4.36 22.15 52.35
CA SER A 521 -4.31 22.34 53.82
C SER A 521 -3.97 23.76 54.26
N ASP A 522 -3.25 24.54 53.44
CA ASP A 522 -2.87 25.92 53.77
C ASP A 522 -4.03 26.90 53.52
N PHE A 523 -5.01 26.49 52.70
CA PHE A 523 -6.19 27.27 52.37
C PHE A 523 -7.41 26.91 53.23
N GLU A 524 -7.50 25.67 53.74
CA GLU A 524 -8.61 25.22 54.59
C GLU A 524 -8.54 25.81 56.00
N LYS A 525 -9.54 26.64 56.37
CA LYS A 525 -9.70 27.18 57.72
C LYS A 525 -11.17 27.19 58.12
N ASP A 526 -11.49 26.55 59.24
CA ASP A 526 -12.83 26.51 59.84
C ASP A 526 -13.95 26.11 58.85
N GLY A 527 -13.66 25.19 57.92
CA GLY A 527 -14.60 24.72 56.90
C GLY A 527 -14.75 25.65 55.68
N ALA A 528 -13.97 26.73 55.60
CA ALA A 528 -13.92 27.64 54.46
C ALA A 528 -12.54 27.58 53.76
N ILE A 529 -12.54 27.87 52.46
CA ILE A 529 -11.30 28.03 51.67
C ILE A 529 -10.91 29.51 51.70
N ILE A 530 -9.74 29.81 52.24
CA ILE A 530 -9.20 31.17 52.44
C ILE A 530 -7.79 31.25 51.88
N CYS A 531 -7.52 32.18 50.97
CA CYS A 531 -6.17 32.35 50.43
C CYS A 531 -5.21 32.85 51.53
N PRO A 532 -4.09 32.16 51.83
CA PRO A 532 -3.14 32.60 52.86
C PRO A 532 -2.36 33.86 52.46
N LYS A 533 -2.24 34.14 51.14
CA LYS A 533 -1.54 35.33 50.61
C LYS A 533 -2.38 36.61 50.69
N CYS A 534 -3.57 36.62 50.08
CA CYS A 534 -4.40 37.84 50.00
C CYS A 534 -5.58 37.86 50.99
N ARG A 535 -5.79 36.77 51.75
CA ARG A 535 -6.84 36.63 52.78
C ARG A 535 -8.28 36.68 52.25
N THR A 536 -8.49 36.62 50.94
CA THR A 536 -9.81 36.43 50.32
C THR A 536 -10.44 35.15 50.85
N ARG A 537 -11.70 35.23 51.26
CA ARG A 537 -12.44 34.15 51.92
C ARG A 537 -13.51 33.57 51.01
N ASN A 538 -13.96 32.36 51.33
CA ASN A 538 -15.05 31.66 50.64
C ASN A 538 -14.77 31.49 49.14
N LEU A 539 -13.53 31.10 48.80
CA LEU A 539 -13.15 30.88 47.41
C LEU A 539 -13.99 29.76 46.79
N ILE A 540 -14.40 29.95 45.55
CA ILE A 540 -15.20 29.01 44.76
C ILE A 540 -14.29 28.34 43.72
N VAL A 541 -14.31 27.01 43.67
CA VAL A 541 -13.55 26.22 42.68
C VAL A 541 -14.03 26.54 41.26
N GLY A 542 -13.10 26.68 40.32
CA GLY A 542 -13.35 27.03 38.91
C GLY A 542 -13.63 28.51 38.66
N ALA A 543 -14.03 29.28 39.69
CA ALA A 543 -14.24 30.73 39.58
C ALA A 543 -13.09 31.53 40.18
N ASP A 544 -12.63 31.14 41.37
CA ASP A 544 -11.56 31.84 42.10
C ASP A 544 -10.25 31.05 42.10
N TYR A 545 -10.31 29.72 42.01
CA TYR A 545 -9.13 28.86 42.05
C TYR A 545 -9.33 27.54 41.30
N GLU A 546 -8.21 26.87 41.00
CA GLU A 546 -8.18 25.50 40.48
C GLU A 546 -7.32 24.57 41.36
N HIS A 547 -7.56 23.26 41.25
CA HIS A 547 -6.71 22.25 41.86
C HIS A 547 -5.59 21.83 40.90
N LEU A 548 -4.37 21.74 41.41
CA LEU A 548 -3.23 21.18 40.71
C LEU A 548 -2.76 19.92 41.44
N SER A 549 -2.24 18.95 40.70
CA SER A 549 -1.48 17.85 41.31
C SER A 549 -0.16 18.41 41.83
N GLY A 550 0.10 18.24 43.13
CA GLY A 550 1.42 18.54 43.69
C GLY A 550 2.46 17.50 43.27
N PRO A 551 3.72 17.67 43.70
CA PRO A 551 4.76 16.71 43.42
C PRO A 551 4.34 15.32 43.95
N TYR A 552 4.49 14.32 43.11
CA TYR A 552 4.38 12.93 43.50
C TYR A 552 5.52 12.59 44.45
N ARG A 553 5.24 11.72 45.42
CA ARG A 553 6.22 11.05 46.27
C ARG A 553 6.03 9.54 46.15
N CYS A 554 7.10 8.83 45.86
CA CYS A 554 7.12 7.38 45.83
C CYS A 554 7.16 6.82 47.26
N LEU A 555 6.26 5.90 47.58
CA LEU A 555 6.19 5.25 48.89
C LEU A 555 7.24 4.14 49.07
N ASP A 556 7.98 3.79 48.02
CA ASP A 556 8.95 2.69 48.04
C ASP A 556 10.40 3.17 48.14
N CYS A 557 10.70 4.34 47.58
CA CYS A 557 12.06 4.89 47.54
C CYS A 557 12.14 6.38 47.93
N ASP A 558 11.04 6.96 48.38
CA ASP A 558 10.93 8.37 48.79
C ASP A 558 11.26 9.43 47.72
N TRP A 559 11.53 9.02 46.47
CA TRP A 559 11.69 9.94 45.35
C TRP A 559 10.47 10.85 45.21
N SER A 560 10.70 12.14 44.96
CA SER A 560 9.65 13.12 44.75
C SER A 560 9.92 14.02 43.55
N ASP A 561 8.92 14.20 42.68
CA ASP A 561 8.98 15.07 41.52
C ASP A 561 7.56 15.35 40.98
N THR A 562 7.41 16.28 40.03
CA THR A 562 6.14 16.56 39.35
C THR A 562 5.86 15.60 38.20
N ASP A 563 6.90 15.01 37.62
CA ASP A 563 6.78 14.23 36.38
C ASP A 563 6.90 12.73 36.67
N LEU A 564 5.93 11.95 36.18
CA LEU A 564 5.98 10.49 36.23
C LEU A 564 6.66 9.92 34.98
N GLU A 565 7.28 8.75 35.12
CA GLU A 565 7.86 8.04 33.98
C GLU A 565 6.99 6.83 33.60
N LEU A 566 6.98 6.47 32.32
CA LEU A 566 6.33 5.24 31.87
C LEU A 566 7.21 4.04 32.23
N VAL A 567 6.69 3.15 33.06
CA VAL A 567 7.40 2.00 33.59
C VAL A 567 6.73 0.73 33.08
N GLY A 568 7.54 -0.16 32.50
CA GLY A 568 7.15 -1.51 32.12
C GLY A 568 7.13 -2.46 33.31
N ASN A 569 6.10 -3.29 33.40
CA ASN A 569 5.96 -4.37 34.36
C ASN A 569 5.63 -5.66 33.63
N CYS A 570 6.58 -6.60 33.66
CA CYS A 570 6.41 -7.89 33.02
C CYS A 570 5.36 -8.73 33.76
N LEU A 571 4.33 -9.21 33.04
CA LEU A 571 3.30 -10.09 33.63
C LEU A 571 3.83 -11.51 33.90
N LYS A 572 4.96 -11.89 33.29
CA LYS A 572 5.54 -13.23 33.43
C LYS A 572 6.58 -13.34 34.54
N CYS A 573 7.55 -12.42 34.59
CA CYS A 573 8.65 -12.47 35.56
C CYS A 573 8.59 -11.37 36.63
N GLU A 574 7.55 -10.53 36.62
CA GLU A 574 7.34 -9.41 37.55
C GLU A 574 8.45 -8.34 37.54
N PHE A 575 9.41 -8.45 36.61
CA PHE A 575 10.48 -7.48 36.46
C PHE A 575 9.92 -6.12 36.04
N ARG A 576 10.40 -5.08 36.72
CA ARG A 576 10.05 -3.68 36.46
C ARG A 576 11.23 -2.96 35.85
N PHE A 577 10.96 -2.20 34.80
CA PHE A 577 11.98 -1.51 34.04
C PHE A 577 11.41 -0.22 33.43
N PRO A 578 12.21 0.84 33.29
CA PRO A 578 11.80 2.03 32.55
C PRO A 578 11.52 1.68 31.08
N MET A 579 10.61 2.41 30.43
CA MET A 579 10.19 2.11 29.05
C MET A 579 11.36 2.04 28.06
N ASN A 580 12.37 2.88 28.24
CA ASN A 580 13.57 2.91 27.37
C ASN A 580 14.44 1.65 27.46
N GLN A 581 14.19 0.75 28.41
CA GLN A 581 14.85 -0.56 28.52
C GLN A 581 14.02 -1.70 27.91
N ALA A 582 12.79 -1.44 27.47
CA ALA A 582 12.02 -2.42 26.72
C ALA A 582 12.76 -2.81 25.43
N LEU A 583 12.72 -4.08 25.06
CA LEU A 583 13.20 -4.51 23.73
C LEU A 583 12.03 -4.50 22.76
N GLU A 584 12.30 -4.32 21.46
CA GLU A 584 11.30 -4.44 20.40
C GLU A 584 11.37 -5.84 19.77
N GLU A 585 10.20 -6.44 19.52
CA GLU A 585 10.05 -7.66 18.73
C GLU A 585 9.08 -7.38 17.58
N ASP A 586 9.49 -7.72 16.36
CA ASP A 586 8.65 -7.63 15.17
C ASP A 586 7.63 -8.79 15.18
N LEU A 587 6.34 -8.47 15.14
CA LEU A 587 5.28 -9.44 14.92
C LEU A 587 5.08 -9.62 13.42
N ILE A 588 5.50 -10.77 12.91
CA ILE A 588 5.42 -11.10 11.48
C ILE A 588 4.21 -11.99 11.21
N GLY A 589 3.30 -11.49 10.39
CA GLY A 589 2.26 -12.29 9.73
C GLY A 589 2.71 -12.73 8.35
N TYR A 590 1.97 -13.64 7.73
CA TYR A 590 2.26 -14.14 6.39
C TYR A 590 1.03 -14.12 5.51
N HIS A 591 1.18 -13.51 4.33
CA HIS A 591 0.15 -13.42 3.31
C HIS A 591 0.43 -14.43 2.19
N VAL A 592 -0.64 -14.94 1.60
CA VAL A 592 -0.60 -15.77 0.39
C VAL A 592 -1.61 -15.20 -0.59
N HIS A 593 -1.21 -15.05 -1.86
CA HIS A 593 -2.14 -14.69 -2.92
C HIS A 593 -3.02 -15.91 -3.19
N ARG A 594 -4.20 -15.95 -2.57
CA ARG A 594 -5.12 -17.07 -2.71
C ARG A 594 -5.67 -17.11 -4.14
N LEU A 595 -5.82 -18.32 -4.65
CA LEU A 595 -6.45 -18.61 -5.92
C LEU A 595 -7.94 -18.87 -5.66
N ASP A 596 -8.82 -18.01 -6.19
CA ASP A 596 -10.26 -18.22 -6.06
C ASP A 596 -10.70 -19.37 -6.97
N ALA A 597 -11.24 -20.42 -6.34
CA ALA A 597 -11.81 -21.56 -7.03
C ALA A 597 -12.93 -21.13 -7.99
N LEU A 598 -13.71 -20.10 -7.65
CA LEU A 598 -14.80 -19.61 -8.50
C LEU A 598 -14.27 -18.88 -9.74
N ALA A 599 -13.21 -18.07 -9.64
CA ALA A 599 -12.58 -17.42 -10.79
C ALA A 599 -12.07 -18.46 -11.80
N LEU A 600 -11.42 -19.52 -11.31
CA LEU A 600 -10.98 -20.66 -12.12
C LEU A 600 -12.13 -21.44 -12.78
N ILE A 601 -13.25 -21.59 -12.07
CA ILE A 601 -14.44 -22.29 -12.55
C ILE A 601 -15.20 -21.47 -13.60
N ASN A 602 -15.17 -20.14 -13.48
CA ASN A 602 -15.85 -19.20 -14.38
C ASN A 602 -15.01 -18.81 -15.60
N GLY A 603 -13.69 -19.00 -15.56
CA GLY A 603 -12.77 -18.70 -16.66
C GLY A 603 -12.33 -17.23 -16.72
N ASP A 604 -12.40 -16.52 -15.58
CA ASP A 604 -11.98 -15.12 -15.41
C ASP A 604 -10.51 -15.01 -14.99
#